data_AF-A0A7W6ETC1-F1
#
_entry.id   AF-A0A7W6ETC1-F1
#
_cell.length_a   1.000
_cell.length_b   1.000
_cell.length_c   1.000
_cell.angle_alpha   90.00
_cell.angle_beta   90.00
_cell.angle_gamma   90.00
#
_symmetry.space_group_name_H-M   'P 1'
#
loop_
_entity.id
_entity.type
_entity.pdbx_description
1 polymer ?
#
loop_
_entity_poly.entity_id
_entity_poly.type
_entity_poly.pdbx_seq_one_letter_code
_entity_poly.pdbx_strand_id
1 'polypeptide(L)'
;METTAPQLFKITFDGIEIEVPPGTTIMQAARKIAEADPTKMHLAPPAMCYYEPLKGSGGKCRACLVKVSAGSAKDPRPMPKLVPSCITTVQDGMIVENTTNEAVVETRKGIVEFLLLNHPLDCPVCDQAGECHLQDFAFEHGRVQTRYEEDRRTFEKQDIGPYVQLHMTRCILCYRCVFTADQITNKRVHGVMNRGDHAEISTYIEKAIDNDFSGNVIDVCPVGALTDKTYRFKNRVWFTKPVDAHCDCEKCSGKVTLWYRGDEVIRVTARKNEWGEVKEFICNTCRFERKKTSDWTIEGPMKVARYSVIMANKYRADLKKPEFGLKVAASQYKQIDDSRPFVTDNSTIRELSKENNAKANQRSLAENN
;
A
#
# COMPACT_ATOMS: atom_id res chain seq x y z
N MET A 1 -29.70 -1.26 36.95
CA MET A 1 -28.39 -0.84 36.44
C MET A 1 -28.67 0.28 35.45
N GLU A 2 -28.55 1.53 35.90
CA GLU A 2 -28.68 2.68 35.00
C GLU A 2 -27.61 2.55 33.91
N THR A 3 -28.06 2.47 32.67
CA THR A 3 -27.20 2.55 31.49
C THR A 3 -26.65 3.97 31.42
N THR A 4 -25.52 4.22 32.09
CA THR A 4 -24.72 5.43 31.90
C THR A 4 -24.35 5.51 30.42
N ALA A 5 -24.99 6.41 29.69
CA ALA A 5 -24.62 6.71 28.31
C ALA A 5 -23.13 7.09 28.29
N PRO A 6 -22.35 6.55 27.34
CA PRO A 6 -20.92 6.85 27.27
C PRO A 6 -20.72 8.36 27.07
N GLN A 7 -19.95 9.00 27.95
CA GLN A 7 -19.59 10.40 27.82
C GLN A 7 -18.78 10.58 26.53
N LEU A 8 -19.34 11.27 25.54
CA LEU A 8 -18.65 11.60 24.30
C LEU A 8 -17.74 12.81 24.50
N PHE A 9 -16.61 12.82 23.81
CA PHE A 9 -15.70 13.96 23.75
C PHE A 9 -15.98 14.75 22.48
N LYS A 10 -16.20 16.06 22.64
CA LYS A 10 -16.37 16.98 21.52
C LYS A 10 -15.00 17.49 21.09
N ILE A 11 -14.65 17.33 19.82
CA ILE A 11 -13.40 17.85 19.26
C ILE A 11 -13.67 18.64 17.99
N THR A 12 -12.73 19.52 17.65
CA THR A 12 -12.74 20.26 16.38
C THR A 12 -11.53 19.83 15.55
N PHE A 13 -11.75 19.28 14.36
CA PHE A 13 -10.71 18.84 13.43
C PHE A 13 -10.78 19.64 12.13
N ASP A 14 -9.76 20.44 11.82
CA ASP A 14 -9.73 21.35 10.67
C ASP A 14 -11.03 22.20 10.55
N GLY A 15 -11.54 22.68 11.70
CA GLY A 15 -12.77 23.48 11.79
C GLY A 15 -14.08 22.69 11.82
N ILE A 16 -14.04 21.37 11.69
CA ILE A 16 -15.23 20.50 11.74
C ILE A 16 -15.38 19.91 13.14
N GLU A 17 -16.54 20.12 13.76
CA GLU A 17 -16.85 19.52 15.06
C GLU A 17 -17.31 18.07 14.91
N ILE A 18 -16.82 17.19 15.76
CA ILE A 18 -17.25 15.80 15.85
C ILE A 18 -17.24 15.32 17.31
N GLU A 19 -18.18 14.43 17.63
CA GLU A 19 -18.26 13.75 18.92
C GLU A 19 -17.76 12.31 18.78
N VAL A 20 -16.83 11.92 19.65
CA VAL A 20 -16.21 10.59 19.63
C VAL A 20 -16.11 9.99 21.03
N PRO A 21 -16.16 8.66 21.16
CA PRO A 21 -15.99 8.03 22.45
C PRO A 21 -14.55 8.22 22.98
N PRO A 22 -14.37 8.25 24.32
CA PRO A 22 -13.06 8.30 24.95
C PRO A 22 -12.17 7.15 24.49
N GLY A 23 -10.87 7.43 24.33
CA GLY A 23 -9.90 6.44 23.82
C GLY A 23 -9.77 6.40 22.29
N THR A 24 -10.64 7.08 21.54
CA THR A 24 -10.48 7.26 20.09
C THR A 24 -9.20 8.05 19.80
N THR A 25 -8.41 7.61 18.82
CA THR A 25 -7.23 8.37 18.37
C THR A 25 -7.62 9.56 17.51
N ILE A 26 -6.78 10.60 17.44
CA ILE A 26 -7.03 11.78 16.59
C ILE A 26 -7.27 11.36 15.13
N MET A 27 -6.49 10.40 14.64
CA MET A 27 -6.62 9.93 13.25
C MET A 27 -7.92 9.16 13.03
N GLN A 28 -8.36 8.31 13.97
CA GLN A 28 -9.66 7.63 13.85
C GLN A 28 -10.82 8.64 13.90
N ALA A 29 -10.71 9.71 14.69
CA ALA A 29 -11.71 10.77 14.68
C ALA A 29 -11.78 11.47 13.31
N ALA A 30 -10.64 11.74 12.69
CA ALA A 30 -10.58 12.29 11.33
C ALA A 30 -11.17 11.32 10.28
N ARG A 31 -10.89 10.01 10.40
CA ARG A 31 -11.47 8.99 9.51
C ARG A 31 -12.99 8.94 9.60
N LYS A 32 -13.57 9.06 10.80
CA LYS A 32 -15.05 9.13 10.97
C LYS A 32 -15.68 10.30 10.21
N ILE A 33 -15.01 11.46 10.17
CA ILE A 33 -15.48 12.60 9.37
C ILE A 33 -15.47 12.24 7.87
N ALA A 34 -14.40 11.61 7.39
CA ALA A 34 -14.26 11.18 6.00
C ALA A 34 -15.21 10.04 5.61
N GLU A 35 -15.54 9.13 6.53
CA GLU A 35 -16.49 8.04 6.33
C GLU A 35 -17.93 8.55 6.24
N ALA A 36 -18.27 9.59 7.00
CA ALA A 36 -19.57 10.26 6.92
C ALA A 36 -19.73 11.08 5.62
N ASP A 37 -18.63 11.61 5.08
CA ASP A 37 -18.63 12.44 3.88
C ASP A 37 -17.40 12.13 2.99
N PRO A 38 -17.56 11.31 1.94
CA PRO A 38 -16.45 10.91 1.06
C PRO A 38 -15.72 12.07 0.37
N THR A 39 -16.31 13.27 0.31
CA THR A 39 -15.63 14.47 -0.23
C THR A 39 -14.51 14.97 0.70
N LYS A 40 -14.52 14.54 1.96
CA LYS A 40 -13.60 14.95 3.02
C LYS A 40 -12.49 13.93 3.29
N MET A 41 -12.26 12.98 2.39
CA MET A 41 -11.21 11.96 2.57
C MET A 41 -9.80 12.54 2.75
N HIS A 42 -9.55 13.73 2.18
CA HIS A 42 -8.29 14.48 2.33
C HIS A 42 -8.02 14.98 3.77
N LEU A 43 -9.03 15.00 4.65
CA LEU A 43 -8.85 15.41 6.05
C LEU A 43 -8.17 14.32 6.89
N ALA A 44 -8.26 13.06 6.50
CA ALA A 44 -7.60 11.99 7.23
C ALA A 44 -6.08 12.12 7.09
N PRO A 45 -5.32 12.18 8.20
CA PRO A 45 -3.87 12.26 8.13
C PRO A 45 -3.27 11.04 7.41
N PRO A 46 -2.29 11.22 6.49
CA PRO A 46 -1.64 10.12 5.80
C PRO A 46 -0.80 9.29 6.77
N ALA A 47 -0.75 7.97 6.57
CA ALA A 47 0.02 7.08 7.44
C ALA A 47 0.64 5.89 6.68
N MET A 48 1.94 5.65 6.92
CA MET A 48 2.67 4.52 6.34
C MET A 48 2.79 3.33 7.28
N CYS A 49 2.85 3.55 8.59
CA CYS A 49 3.06 2.47 9.57
C CYS A 49 1.80 2.07 10.32
N TYR A 50 0.86 3.00 10.53
CA TYR A 50 -0.41 2.66 11.15
C TYR A 50 -1.23 1.79 10.20
N TYR A 51 -1.86 0.78 10.74
CA TYR A 51 -2.73 -0.13 10.02
C TYR A 51 -3.77 -0.66 11.00
N GLU A 52 -5.02 -0.21 10.89
CA GLU A 52 -6.05 -0.47 11.90
C GLU A 52 -6.24 -1.96 12.26
N PRO A 53 -6.24 -2.90 11.29
CA PRO A 53 -6.30 -4.33 11.62
C PRO A 53 -5.13 -4.87 12.48
N LEU A 54 -4.00 -4.16 12.54
CA LEU A 54 -2.81 -4.55 13.30
C LEU A 54 -2.73 -3.72 14.59
N LYS A 55 -3.10 -4.33 15.71
CA LYS A 55 -3.16 -3.66 17.02
C LYS A 55 -1.78 -3.14 17.43
N GLY A 56 -1.70 -1.90 17.89
CA GLY A 56 -0.44 -1.28 18.30
C GLY A 56 0.49 -0.90 17.14
N SER A 57 0.09 -1.10 15.88
CA SER A 57 0.80 -0.52 14.75
C SER A 57 0.65 1.02 14.76
N GLY A 58 1.71 1.74 14.41
CA GLY A 58 1.71 3.21 14.48
C GLY A 58 2.97 3.80 15.08
N GLY A 59 3.09 5.13 15.01
CA GLY A 59 4.15 5.89 15.66
C GLY A 59 5.57 5.72 15.10
N LYS A 60 5.79 4.98 14.00
CA LYS A 60 7.12 4.78 13.39
C LYS A 60 7.45 5.82 12.32
N CYS A 61 6.58 5.96 11.31
CA CYS A 61 6.87 6.74 10.10
C CYS A 61 6.71 8.26 10.22
N ARG A 62 5.99 8.74 11.25
CA ARG A 62 5.67 10.16 11.49
C ARG A 62 4.89 10.90 10.38
N ALA A 63 4.47 10.24 9.29
CA ALA A 63 3.65 10.86 8.22
C ALA A 63 2.36 11.54 8.73
N CYS A 64 1.77 11.00 9.79
CA CYS A 64 0.49 11.43 10.37
C CYS A 64 0.63 12.56 11.42
N LEU A 65 1.74 13.31 11.45
CA LEU A 65 1.89 14.41 12.40
C LEU A 65 0.82 15.47 12.15
N VAL A 66 0.26 16.00 13.25
CA VAL A 66 -0.75 17.07 13.27
C VAL A 66 -0.42 18.08 14.37
N LYS A 67 -0.98 19.29 14.26
CA LYS A 67 -0.88 20.32 15.30
C LYS A 67 -2.11 20.25 16.20
N VAL A 68 -1.89 20.25 17.51
CA VAL A 68 -2.96 20.44 18.51
C VAL A 68 -2.84 21.86 19.04
N SER A 69 -3.74 22.74 18.62
CA SER A 69 -3.75 24.16 19.00
C SER A 69 -4.45 24.40 20.34
N ALA A 70 -5.36 23.51 20.75
CA ALA A 70 -5.89 23.46 22.11
C ALA A 70 -5.96 22.01 22.60
N GLY A 71 -5.34 21.72 23.75
CA GLY A 71 -5.23 20.37 24.30
C GLY A 71 -6.56 19.77 24.74
N SER A 72 -7.32 20.50 25.53
CA SER A 72 -8.67 20.14 25.99
C SER A 72 -9.43 21.38 26.51
N ALA A 73 -10.72 21.24 26.80
CA ALA A 73 -11.50 22.28 27.49
C ALA A 73 -10.99 22.55 28.92
N LYS A 74 -10.40 21.54 29.58
CA LYS A 74 -9.85 21.67 30.95
C LYS A 74 -8.47 22.34 30.95
N ASP A 75 -7.66 22.03 29.96
CA ASP A 75 -6.33 22.59 29.75
C ASP A 75 -6.18 22.99 28.27
N PRO A 76 -6.48 24.25 27.93
CA PRO A 76 -6.49 24.72 26.54
C PRO A 76 -5.08 24.97 26.00
N ARG A 77 -4.02 24.70 26.77
CA ARG A 77 -2.65 24.96 26.31
C ARG A 77 -2.36 24.17 25.02
N PRO A 78 -1.77 24.82 23.99
CA PRO A 78 -1.37 24.13 22.78
C PRO A 78 -0.28 23.11 23.08
N MET A 79 -0.27 22.00 22.35
CA MET A 79 0.88 21.10 22.41
C MET A 79 2.07 21.76 21.72
N PRO A 80 3.26 21.80 22.34
CA PRO A 80 4.40 22.56 21.83
C PRO A 80 4.94 21.97 20.52
N LYS A 81 4.87 20.65 20.36
CA LYS A 81 5.32 19.91 19.17
C LYS A 81 4.14 19.33 18.42
N LEU A 82 4.35 19.06 17.13
CA LEU A 82 3.42 18.24 16.36
C LEU A 82 3.37 16.83 16.98
N VAL A 83 2.18 16.25 17.01
CA VAL A 83 1.93 14.95 17.62
C VAL A 83 1.46 13.93 16.59
N PRO A 84 1.83 12.65 16.74
CA PRO A 84 1.38 11.60 15.84
C PRO A 84 -0.10 11.29 16.07
N SER A 85 -0.96 11.59 15.09
CA SER A 85 -2.41 11.40 15.23
C SER A 85 -2.83 9.94 15.38
N CYS A 86 -2.03 8.99 14.87
CA CYS A 86 -2.34 7.55 14.90
C CYS A 86 -2.25 6.89 16.29
N ILE A 87 -1.57 7.52 17.27
CA ILE A 87 -1.42 6.96 18.62
C ILE A 87 -1.85 7.95 19.72
N THR A 88 -2.03 9.22 19.38
CA THR A 88 -2.48 10.24 20.33
C THR A 88 -4.00 10.15 20.46
N THR A 89 -4.48 9.92 21.67
CA THR A 89 -5.92 9.88 21.99
C THR A 89 -6.48 11.29 22.06
N VAL A 90 -7.74 11.44 21.64
CA VAL A 90 -8.46 12.70 21.75
C VAL A 90 -8.78 13.04 23.21
N GLN A 91 -8.93 14.33 23.49
CA GLN A 91 -9.46 14.85 24.76
C GLN A 91 -10.66 15.75 24.47
N ASP A 92 -11.56 15.88 25.43
CA ASP A 92 -12.74 16.74 25.30
C ASP A 92 -12.33 18.22 25.13
N GLY A 93 -12.88 18.89 24.13
CA GLY A 93 -12.52 20.25 23.71
C GLY A 93 -11.21 20.37 22.93
N MET A 94 -10.63 19.27 22.45
CA MET A 94 -9.39 19.30 21.67
C MET A 94 -9.61 19.95 20.29
N ILE A 95 -8.70 20.84 19.90
CA ILE A 95 -8.67 21.45 18.56
C ILE A 95 -7.44 20.96 17.81
N VAL A 96 -7.67 20.32 16.67
CA VAL A 96 -6.64 19.72 15.82
C VAL A 96 -6.62 20.40 14.46
N GLU A 97 -5.43 20.81 14.05
CA GLU A 97 -5.16 21.38 12.74
C GLU A 97 -4.22 20.44 11.97
N ASN A 98 -4.65 20.07 10.77
CA ASN A 98 -4.03 19.03 9.97
C ASN A 98 -3.68 19.51 8.55
N THR A 99 -4.68 19.91 7.77
CA THR A 99 -4.47 20.50 6.43
C THR A 99 -4.41 22.02 6.47
N THR A 100 -5.02 22.62 7.48
CA THR A 100 -5.11 24.08 7.67
C THR A 100 -3.82 24.71 8.21
N ASN A 101 -2.94 23.91 8.82
CA ASN A 101 -1.70 24.40 9.44
C ASN A 101 -0.49 24.21 8.51
N GLU A 102 0.13 25.31 8.09
CA GLU A 102 1.28 25.30 7.17
C GLU A 102 2.49 24.53 7.73
N ALA A 103 2.74 24.58 9.05
CA ALA A 103 3.86 23.87 9.65
C ALA A 103 3.67 22.33 9.57
N VAL A 104 2.43 21.84 9.60
CA VAL A 104 2.13 20.42 9.37
C VAL A 104 2.45 20.03 7.93
N VAL A 105 2.04 20.83 6.96
CA VAL A 105 2.30 20.59 5.53
C VAL A 105 3.79 20.63 5.22
N GLU A 106 4.53 21.61 5.76
CA GLU A 106 5.99 21.66 5.62
C GLU A 106 6.69 20.48 6.29
N THR A 107 6.22 20.04 7.45
CA THR A 107 6.79 18.86 8.13
C THR A 107 6.60 17.59 7.29
N ARG A 108 5.46 17.44 6.60
CA ARG A 108 5.24 16.29 5.68
C ARG A 108 6.23 16.26 4.54
N LYS A 109 6.57 17.40 3.94
CA LYS A 109 7.62 17.49 2.91
C LYS A 109 8.95 16.94 3.43
N GLY A 110 9.32 17.31 4.65
CA GLY A 110 10.52 16.77 5.31
C GLY A 110 10.43 15.26 5.56
N ILE A 111 9.28 14.75 5.99
CA ILE A 111 9.08 13.30 6.19
C ILE A 111 9.20 12.54 4.87
N VAL A 112 8.58 13.04 3.79
CA VAL A 112 8.72 12.45 2.46
C VAL A 112 10.19 12.43 2.04
N GLU A 113 10.89 13.55 2.24
CA GLU A 113 12.33 13.62 1.94
C GLU A 113 13.13 12.55 2.71
N PHE A 114 12.88 12.35 4.00
CA PHE A 114 13.53 11.29 4.78
C PHE A 114 13.15 9.87 4.34
N LEU A 115 11.88 9.63 3.98
CA LEU A 115 11.44 8.33 3.48
C LEU A 115 12.07 8.00 2.13
N LEU A 116 12.29 9.00 1.28
CA LEU A 116 12.93 8.86 -0.03
C LEU A 116 14.46 8.99 0.02
N LEU A 117 15.05 9.44 1.13
CA LEU A 117 16.49 9.70 1.27
C LEU A 117 17.34 8.47 0.95
N ASN A 118 16.92 7.30 1.45
CA ASN A 118 17.60 6.02 1.21
C ASN A 118 16.77 5.05 0.35
N HIS A 119 15.66 5.51 -0.22
CA HIS A 119 14.81 4.67 -1.09
C HIS A 119 15.38 4.63 -2.52
N PRO A 120 15.49 3.46 -3.15
CA PRO A 120 16.05 3.33 -4.49
C PRO A 120 15.09 3.91 -5.54
N LEU A 121 15.65 4.33 -6.69
CA LEU A 121 14.89 4.82 -7.85
C LEU A 121 14.33 3.66 -8.69
N ASP A 122 13.67 2.72 -8.01
CA ASP A 122 13.20 1.46 -8.59
C ASP A 122 11.79 1.55 -9.17
N CYS A 123 11.10 2.70 -9.11
CA CYS A 123 9.70 2.83 -9.51
C CYS A 123 9.36 2.17 -10.88
N PRO A 124 10.18 2.30 -11.95
CA PRO A 124 9.88 1.65 -13.23
C PRO A 124 9.88 0.11 -13.16
N VAL A 125 10.77 -0.47 -12.35
CA VAL A 125 10.96 -1.91 -12.20
C VAL A 125 10.25 -2.48 -10.97
N CYS A 126 9.69 -1.63 -10.11
CA CYS A 126 8.94 -2.02 -8.93
C CYS A 126 7.56 -2.53 -9.32
N ASP A 127 7.17 -3.69 -8.78
CA ASP A 127 5.88 -4.31 -9.09
C ASP A 127 4.70 -3.54 -8.47
N GLN A 128 4.96 -2.86 -7.34
CA GLN A 128 3.96 -2.07 -6.62
C GLN A 128 3.72 -0.68 -7.24
N ALA A 129 4.40 -0.34 -8.34
CA ALA A 129 4.17 0.93 -9.02
C ALA A 129 2.69 1.08 -9.43
N GLY A 130 2.08 2.21 -9.07
CA GLY A 130 0.65 2.47 -9.27
C GLY A 130 -0.30 1.96 -8.20
N GLU A 131 0.20 1.22 -7.21
CA GLU A 131 -0.52 0.89 -5.97
C GLU A 131 0.39 1.08 -4.74
N CYS A 132 1.40 1.95 -4.87
CA CYS A 132 2.41 2.22 -3.85
C CYS A 132 1.99 3.43 -3.01
N HIS A 133 1.75 3.22 -1.73
CA HIS A 133 1.31 4.30 -0.84
C HIS A 133 2.41 5.38 -0.70
N LEU A 134 3.69 4.98 -0.71
CA LEU A 134 4.79 5.96 -0.68
C LEU A 134 4.85 6.82 -1.94
N GLN A 135 4.51 6.25 -3.10
CA GLN A 135 4.44 7.01 -4.35
C GLN A 135 3.34 8.07 -4.26
N ASP A 136 2.15 7.69 -3.83
CA ASP A 136 1.00 8.59 -3.70
C ASP A 136 1.28 9.68 -2.65
N PHE A 137 1.86 9.30 -1.50
CA PHE A 137 2.23 10.25 -0.46
C PHE A 137 3.32 11.24 -0.89
N ALA A 138 4.30 10.78 -1.66
CA ALA A 138 5.32 11.65 -2.22
C ALA A 138 4.75 12.59 -3.30
N PHE A 139 3.78 12.12 -4.08
CA PHE A 139 3.09 12.95 -5.07
C PHE A 139 2.24 14.04 -4.41
N GLU A 140 1.52 13.72 -3.34
CA GLU A 140 0.62 14.65 -2.65
C GLU A 140 1.35 15.63 -1.71
N HIS A 141 2.40 15.19 -1.03
CA HIS A 141 3.04 15.96 0.04
C HIS A 141 4.55 16.15 -0.11
N GLY A 142 5.17 15.60 -1.16
CA GLY A 142 6.60 15.69 -1.39
C GLY A 142 7.06 17.00 -2.04
N ARG A 143 8.38 17.15 -2.15
CA ARG A 143 9.02 18.18 -2.97
C ARG A 143 9.23 17.64 -4.38
N VAL A 144 9.22 18.55 -5.36
CA VAL A 144 9.44 18.21 -6.78
C VAL A 144 10.87 17.70 -7.03
N GLN A 145 11.85 18.24 -6.29
CA GLN A 145 13.27 17.92 -6.44
C GLN A 145 13.84 17.34 -5.14
N THR A 146 14.77 16.40 -5.28
CA THR A 146 15.62 15.91 -4.19
C THR A 146 16.84 16.81 -4.04
N ARG A 147 17.29 17.03 -2.80
CA ARG A 147 18.57 17.69 -2.49
C ARG A 147 19.65 16.68 -2.07
N TYR A 148 19.27 15.41 -1.95
CA TYR A 148 20.17 14.33 -1.56
C TYR A 148 20.95 13.84 -2.78
N GLU A 149 22.28 13.98 -2.73
CA GLU A 149 23.23 13.61 -3.78
C GLU A 149 24.18 12.47 -3.37
N GLU A 150 24.12 12.06 -2.11
CA GLU A 150 25.00 11.03 -1.56
C GLU A 150 24.59 9.62 -1.98
N ASP A 151 25.50 8.67 -1.76
CA ASP A 151 25.22 7.26 -1.98
C ASP A 151 24.06 6.78 -1.09
N ARG A 152 23.20 5.95 -1.69
CA ARG A 152 22.07 5.33 -0.99
C ARG A 152 22.53 4.01 -0.37
N ARG A 153 22.01 3.71 0.81
CA ARG A 153 22.29 2.42 1.46
C ARG A 153 21.87 1.24 0.58
N THR A 154 22.65 0.17 0.63
CA THR A 154 22.37 -1.10 -0.04
C THR A 154 22.31 -2.22 0.99
N PHE A 155 21.66 -3.32 0.62
CA PHE A 155 21.51 -4.50 1.47
C PHE A 155 21.78 -5.76 0.64
N GLU A 156 22.29 -6.79 1.31
CA GLU A 156 22.43 -8.10 0.69
C GLU A 156 21.05 -8.70 0.42
N LYS A 157 20.91 -9.36 -0.74
CA LYS A 157 19.65 -9.99 -1.10
C LYS A 157 19.48 -11.28 -0.30
N GLN A 158 18.38 -11.38 0.42
CA GLN A 158 18.02 -12.57 1.17
C GLN A 158 16.81 -13.25 0.51
N ASP A 159 16.88 -14.56 0.35
CA ASP A 159 15.71 -15.35 -0.01
C ASP A 159 14.94 -15.72 1.26
N ILE A 160 13.66 -15.36 1.31
CA ILE A 160 12.79 -15.54 2.47
C ILE A 160 11.66 -16.54 2.18
N GLY A 161 11.81 -17.38 1.15
CA GLY A 161 10.88 -18.48 0.83
C GLY A 161 10.19 -18.33 -0.53
N PRO A 162 9.37 -19.31 -0.93
CA PRO A 162 8.91 -19.46 -2.32
C PRO A 162 7.86 -18.43 -2.76
N TYR A 163 7.11 -17.85 -1.82
CA TYR A 163 5.98 -16.97 -2.14
C TYR A 163 6.29 -15.48 -2.08
N VAL A 164 7.14 -15.06 -1.13
CA VAL A 164 7.40 -13.64 -0.87
C VAL A 164 8.81 -13.29 -1.34
N GLN A 165 8.91 -12.25 -2.15
CA GLN A 165 10.19 -11.66 -2.52
C GLN A 165 10.47 -10.45 -1.63
N LEU A 166 11.64 -10.45 -0.99
CA LEU A 166 12.18 -9.29 -0.29
C LEU A 166 13.07 -8.45 -1.21
N HIS A 167 12.80 -7.15 -1.27
CA HIS A 167 13.64 -6.08 -1.80
C HIS A 167 13.90 -5.07 -0.70
N MET A 168 14.86 -5.38 0.17
CA MET A 168 15.07 -4.64 1.42
C MET A 168 15.43 -3.16 1.21
N THR A 169 16.11 -2.82 0.11
CA THR A 169 16.43 -1.42 -0.25
C THR A 169 15.17 -0.54 -0.36
N ARG A 170 14.03 -1.11 -0.78
CA ARG A 170 12.75 -0.39 -0.89
C ARG A 170 12.02 -0.24 0.45
N CYS A 171 12.45 -0.94 1.50
CA CYS A 171 11.76 -0.94 2.77
C CYS A 171 11.97 0.39 3.54
N ILE A 172 10.87 0.96 4.00
CA ILE A 172 10.85 2.18 4.83
C ILE A 172 10.77 1.90 6.34
N LEU A 173 11.00 0.64 6.75
CA LEU A 173 10.97 0.23 8.17
C LEU A 173 9.69 0.65 8.90
N CYS A 174 8.53 0.45 8.27
CA CYS A 174 7.22 0.77 8.87
C CYS A 174 6.75 -0.27 9.90
N TYR A 175 7.37 -1.45 9.91
CA TYR A 175 7.14 -2.60 10.80
C TYR A 175 5.80 -3.33 10.58
N ARG A 176 4.97 -2.94 9.60
CA ARG A 176 3.68 -3.62 9.34
C ARG A 176 3.84 -5.13 9.13
N CYS A 177 4.85 -5.57 8.37
CA CYS A 177 5.11 -7.00 8.15
C CYS A 177 5.43 -7.75 9.46
N VAL A 178 6.20 -7.13 10.36
CA VAL A 178 6.55 -7.69 11.67
C VAL A 178 5.30 -7.85 12.53
N PHE A 179 4.45 -6.82 12.60
CA PHE A 179 3.17 -6.89 13.31
C PHE A 179 2.22 -7.93 12.70
N THR A 180 2.16 -8.05 11.38
CA THR A 180 1.34 -9.07 10.71
C THR A 180 1.82 -10.47 11.06
N ALA A 181 3.12 -10.74 10.98
CA ALA A 181 3.64 -12.04 11.37
C ALA A 181 3.40 -12.33 12.86
N ASP A 182 3.58 -11.35 13.74
CA ASP A 182 3.38 -11.50 15.17
C ASP A 182 1.92 -11.80 15.57
N GLN A 183 0.96 -11.17 14.89
CA GLN A 183 -0.46 -11.22 15.27
C GLN A 183 -1.28 -12.25 14.49
N ILE A 184 -0.89 -12.54 13.25
CA ILE A 184 -1.70 -13.34 12.32
C ILE A 184 -1.09 -14.73 12.09
N THR A 185 0.20 -14.93 12.36
CA THR A 185 0.86 -16.23 12.19
C THR A 185 1.19 -16.86 13.54
N ASN A 186 1.25 -18.19 13.58
CA ASN A 186 1.54 -18.94 14.82
C ASN A 186 2.94 -18.64 15.38
N LYS A 187 3.90 -18.35 14.51
CA LYS A 187 5.27 -18.04 14.89
C LYS A 187 5.86 -17.00 13.96
N ARG A 188 6.34 -15.90 14.54
CA ARG A 188 7.07 -14.88 13.79
C ARG A 188 8.49 -15.37 13.45
N VAL A 189 8.82 -15.34 12.16
CA VAL A 189 10.10 -15.84 11.61
C VAL A 189 11.07 -14.75 11.16
N HIS A 190 10.58 -13.52 10.98
CA HIS A 190 11.37 -12.36 10.56
C HIS A 190 11.20 -11.20 11.54
N GLY A 191 12.18 -10.31 11.56
CA GLY A 191 12.20 -9.16 12.46
C GLY A 191 13.06 -8.03 11.93
N VAL A 192 13.21 -7.01 12.76
CA VAL A 192 14.12 -5.90 12.48
C VAL A 192 15.47 -6.22 13.11
N MET A 193 16.48 -6.31 12.27
CA MET A 193 17.87 -6.53 12.66
C MET A 193 18.63 -5.20 12.62
N ASN A 194 19.77 -5.16 13.31
CA ASN A 194 20.65 -3.98 13.41
C ASN A 194 19.94 -2.75 14.01
N ARG A 195 20.53 -1.55 13.82
CA ARG A 195 20.03 -0.29 14.38
C ARG A 195 20.38 0.86 13.45
N GLY A 196 19.58 1.93 13.51
CA GLY A 196 19.83 3.15 12.76
C GLY A 196 19.52 2.98 11.28
N ASP A 197 20.35 3.58 10.43
CA ASP A 197 20.28 3.48 8.98
C ASP A 197 20.69 2.10 8.44
N HIS A 198 21.41 1.29 9.23
CA HIS A 198 21.71 -0.12 8.93
C HIS A 198 20.58 -1.08 9.31
N ALA A 199 19.47 -0.59 9.88
CA ALA A 199 18.36 -1.45 10.28
C ALA A 199 17.70 -2.11 9.05
N GLU A 200 17.44 -3.41 9.15
CA GLU A 200 16.85 -4.18 8.07
C GLU A 200 15.81 -5.21 8.51
N ILE A 201 14.88 -5.52 7.61
CA ILE A 201 13.97 -6.66 7.78
C ILE A 201 14.69 -7.90 7.28
N SER A 202 14.91 -8.86 8.17
CA SER A 202 15.63 -10.09 7.85
C SER A 202 15.04 -11.28 8.61
N THR A 203 15.30 -12.48 8.10
CA THR A 203 14.93 -13.77 8.73
C THR A 203 16.14 -14.43 9.39
N TYR A 204 17.17 -13.69 9.83
CA TYR A 204 18.51 -14.16 10.29
C TYR A 204 18.62 -15.54 10.98
N ILE A 205 17.59 -16.02 11.69
CA ILE A 205 17.54 -17.34 12.37
C ILE A 205 16.84 -18.44 11.53
N GLU A 206 15.82 -18.10 10.75
CA GLU A 206 14.98 -19.03 9.99
C GLU A 206 15.09 -18.80 8.48
N LYS A 207 15.25 -19.87 7.71
CA LYS A 207 15.59 -19.73 6.28
C LYS A 207 14.42 -19.28 5.39
N ALA A 208 13.17 -19.45 5.81
CA ALA A 208 12.02 -19.14 4.98
C ALA A 208 10.78 -18.78 5.81
N ILE A 209 9.93 -17.91 5.24
CA ILE A 209 8.60 -17.62 5.75
C ILE A 209 7.62 -18.66 5.19
N ASP A 210 7.37 -19.73 5.94
CA ASP A 210 6.55 -20.87 5.55
C ASP A 210 5.16 -20.92 6.21
N ASN A 211 4.85 -19.96 7.10
CA ASN A 211 3.53 -19.86 7.73
C ASN A 211 2.37 -19.74 6.73
N ASP A 212 1.25 -20.41 7.01
CA ASP A 212 0.07 -20.47 6.14
C ASP A 212 -0.58 -19.09 5.87
N PHE A 213 -0.34 -18.07 6.70
CA PHE A 213 -0.85 -16.70 6.52
C PHE A 213 0.24 -15.68 6.15
N SER A 214 1.45 -16.15 5.85
CA SER A 214 2.60 -15.28 5.59
C SER A 214 2.42 -14.35 4.40
N GLY A 215 1.66 -14.74 3.37
CA GLY A 215 1.44 -13.94 2.18
C GLY A 215 0.75 -12.60 2.45
N ASN A 216 0.08 -12.44 3.60
CA ASN A 216 -0.54 -11.18 3.99
C ASN A 216 0.48 -10.05 4.26
N VAL A 217 1.76 -10.39 4.49
CA VAL A 217 2.81 -9.36 4.61
C VAL A 217 2.97 -8.53 3.34
N ILE A 218 2.57 -9.06 2.17
CA ILE A 218 2.57 -8.35 0.88
C ILE A 218 1.48 -7.28 0.88
N ASP A 219 0.26 -7.62 1.29
CA ASP A 219 -0.89 -6.70 1.22
C ASP A 219 -0.79 -5.53 2.19
N VAL A 220 -0.17 -5.75 3.37
CA VAL A 220 0.02 -4.70 4.39
C VAL A 220 1.19 -3.77 4.06
N CYS A 221 2.12 -4.21 3.20
CA CYS A 221 3.34 -3.47 2.92
C CYS A 221 3.03 -2.22 2.08
N PRO A 222 3.32 -1.00 2.56
CA PRO A 222 2.98 0.25 1.87
C PRO A 222 3.89 0.55 0.66
N VAL A 223 4.94 -0.23 0.47
CA VAL A 223 6.02 -0.06 -0.52
C VAL A 223 6.40 -1.40 -1.12
N GLY A 224 7.01 -1.42 -2.31
CA GLY A 224 7.37 -2.65 -3.03
C GLY A 224 8.56 -3.44 -2.48
N ALA A 225 8.72 -3.46 -1.15
CA ALA A 225 9.75 -4.22 -0.45
C ALA A 225 9.37 -5.70 -0.29
N LEU A 226 8.10 -6.01 -0.09
CA LEU A 226 7.58 -7.38 0.00
C LEU A 226 6.58 -7.59 -1.13
N THR A 227 6.94 -8.39 -2.12
CA THR A 227 6.12 -8.59 -3.34
C THR A 227 5.84 -10.07 -3.59
N ASP A 228 4.73 -10.38 -4.24
CA ASP A 228 4.33 -11.74 -4.61
C ASP A 228 5.22 -12.32 -5.72
N LYS A 229 6.00 -13.37 -5.42
CA LYS A 229 6.86 -14.05 -6.40
C LYS A 229 6.06 -14.67 -7.56
N THR A 230 4.81 -15.05 -7.33
CA THR A 230 3.95 -15.70 -8.33
C THR A 230 3.27 -14.72 -9.30
N TYR A 231 3.26 -13.43 -8.97
CA TYR A 231 2.68 -12.35 -9.78
C TYR A 231 3.74 -11.41 -10.37
N ARG A 232 4.87 -11.27 -9.69
CA ARG A 232 5.93 -10.31 -10.01
C ARG A 232 6.21 -10.24 -11.51
N PHE A 233 6.11 -9.04 -12.05
CA PHE A 233 6.40 -8.71 -13.46
C PHE A 233 5.47 -9.32 -14.51
N LYS A 234 4.44 -10.07 -14.12
CA LYS A 234 3.41 -10.55 -15.07
C LYS A 234 2.54 -9.41 -15.60
N ASN A 235 2.30 -8.38 -14.80
CA ASN A 235 1.50 -7.25 -15.21
C ASN A 235 1.71 -5.98 -14.37
N ARG A 236 1.06 -4.89 -14.78
CA ARG A 236 0.90 -3.69 -13.96
C ARG A 236 -0.57 -3.51 -13.62
N VAL A 237 -0.84 -2.97 -12.44
CA VAL A 237 -2.20 -2.90 -11.88
C VAL A 237 -3.19 -2.10 -12.73
N TRP A 238 -2.74 -1.09 -13.47
CA TRP A 238 -3.59 -0.31 -14.38
C TRP A 238 -4.04 -1.06 -15.64
N PHE A 239 -3.49 -2.25 -15.91
CA PHE A 239 -3.97 -3.11 -17.00
C PHE A 239 -4.82 -4.29 -16.51
N THR A 240 -5.03 -4.41 -15.21
CA THR A 240 -5.78 -5.51 -14.61
C THR A 240 -7.24 -5.15 -14.38
N LYS A 241 -8.10 -6.16 -14.33
CA LYS A 241 -9.53 -6.01 -14.01
C LYS A 241 -9.80 -6.67 -12.65
N PRO A 242 -9.82 -5.90 -11.54
CA PRO A 242 -10.09 -6.42 -10.22
C PRO A 242 -11.58 -6.70 -10.04
N VAL A 243 -11.90 -7.86 -9.47
CA VAL A 243 -13.25 -8.36 -9.23
C VAL A 243 -13.29 -8.89 -7.80
N ASP A 244 -14.32 -8.53 -7.05
CA ASP A 244 -14.56 -9.10 -5.73
C ASP A 244 -15.21 -10.48 -5.89
N ALA A 245 -14.66 -11.46 -5.18
CA ALA A 245 -15.11 -12.84 -5.21
C ALA A 245 -14.94 -13.49 -3.84
N HIS A 246 -15.61 -14.62 -3.62
CA HIS A 246 -15.42 -15.42 -2.42
C HIS A 246 -15.34 -16.92 -2.75
N CYS A 247 -14.82 -17.70 -1.81
CA CYS A 247 -14.87 -19.15 -1.85
C CYS A 247 -15.10 -19.69 -0.44
N ASP A 248 -15.56 -20.93 -0.34
CA ASP A 248 -15.55 -21.64 0.92
C ASP A 248 -14.12 -22.12 1.23
N CYS A 249 -13.57 -21.62 2.33
CA CYS A 249 -12.24 -21.97 2.81
C CYS A 249 -12.32 -22.31 4.29
N GLU A 250 -11.74 -23.44 4.68
CA GLU A 250 -11.71 -23.88 6.08
C GLU A 250 -10.79 -23.03 6.95
N LYS A 251 -9.79 -22.36 6.34
CA LYS A 251 -8.72 -21.66 7.07
C LYS A 251 -8.95 -20.16 7.21
N CYS A 252 -9.62 -19.51 6.26
CA CYS A 252 -9.78 -18.04 6.24
C CYS A 252 -11.17 -17.63 5.77
N SER A 253 -11.47 -16.33 5.74
CA SER A 253 -12.81 -15.84 5.35
C SER A 253 -13.20 -16.14 3.90
N GLY A 254 -12.24 -16.55 3.07
CA GLY A 254 -12.45 -16.84 1.66
C GLY A 254 -12.80 -15.63 0.79
N LYS A 255 -12.95 -14.42 1.34
CA LYS A 255 -13.27 -13.20 0.59
C LYS A 255 -12.02 -12.54 0.03
N VAL A 256 -11.96 -12.40 -1.29
CA VAL A 256 -10.78 -11.89 -2.00
C VAL A 256 -11.15 -10.86 -3.05
N THR A 257 -10.12 -10.21 -3.57
CA THR A 257 -10.15 -9.52 -4.85
C THR A 257 -9.29 -10.31 -5.85
N LEU A 258 -9.91 -10.77 -6.93
CA LEU A 258 -9.27 -11.43 -8.06
C LEU A 258 -8.81 -10.39 -9.07
N TRP A 259 -7.56 -10.46 -9.48
CA TRP A 259 -6.98 -9.55 -10.46
C TRP A 259 -6.86 -10.26 -11.80
N TYR A 260 -7.73 -9.90 -12.75
CA TYR A 260 -7.76 -10.51 -14.09
C TYR A 260 -6.86 -9.79 -15.10
N ARG A 261 -6.31 -10.56 -16.03
CA ARG A 261 -5.76 -10.09 -17.31
C ARG A 261 -6.27 -11.02 -18.40
N GLY A 262 -7.12 -10.50 -19.27
CA GLY A 262 -7.91 -11.37 -20.15
C GLY A 262 -8.85 -12.24 -19.29
N ASP A 263 -8.80 -13.55 -19.49
CA ASP A 263 -9.62 -14.54 -18.78
C ASP A 263 -8.89 -15.22 -17.62
N GLU A 264 -7.61 -14.88 -17.41
CA GLU A 264 -6.76 -15.49 -16.39
C GLU A 264 -6.71 -14.64 -15.11
N VAL A 265 -6.83 -15.30 -13.95
CA VAL A 265 -6.54 -14.69 -12.64
C VAL A 265 -5.04 -14.73 -12.41
N ILE A 266 -4.39 -13.56 -12.51
CA ILE A 266 -2.93 -13.47 -12.38
C ILE A 266 -2.50 -13.24 -10.92
N ARG A 267 -3.37 -12.66 -10.10
CA ARG A 267 -3.12 -12.34 -8.68
C ARG A 267 -4.41 -12.41 -7.86
N VAL A 268 -4.29 -12.83 -6.61
CA VAL A 268 -5.36 -12.82 -5.62
C VAL A 268 -4.88 -12.02 -4.41
N THR A 269 -5.67 -11.06 -3.94
CA THR A 269 -5.35 -10.27 -2.74
C THR A 269 -6.52 -10.30 -1.77
N ALA A 270 -6.26 -9.98 -0.50
CA ALA A 270 -7.34 -9.72 0.44
C ALA A 270 -8.08 -8.42 0.05
N ARG A 271 -9.37 -8.34 0.41
CA ARG A 271 -10.16 -7.12 0.17
C ARG A 271 -9.70 -6.00 1.07
N LYS A 272 -9.62 -4.78 0.52
CA LYS A 272 -9.20 -3.57 1.24
C LYS A 272 -10.37 -2.61 1.47
N ASN A 273 -10.30 -1.82 2.54
CA ASN A 273 -11.15 -0.67 2.76
C ASN A 273 -10.61 0.56 1.99
N GLU A 274 -11.32 1.68 2.09
CA GLU A 274 -10.94 2.99 1.52
C GLU A 274 -9.58 3.51 2.01
N TRP A 275 -9.10 3.06 3.16
CA TRP A 275 -7.80 3.39 3.73
C TRP A 275 -6.65 2.50 3.21
N GLY A 276 -6.94 1.56 2.30
CA GLY A 276 -5.98 0.58 1.80
C GLY A 276 -5.62 -0.50 2.81
N GLU A 277 -6.43 -0.67 3.85
CA GLU A 277 -6.26 -1.66 4.92
C GLU A 277 -7.14 -2.89 4.65
N VAL A 278 -6.61 -4.07 4.95
CA VAL A 278 -7.28 -5.35 4.70
C VAL A 278 -8.46 -5.51 5.66
N LYS A 279 -9.63 -5.85 5.11
CA LYS A 279 -10.83 -6.12 5.90
C LYS A 279 -10.74 -7.45 6.64
N GLU A 280 -10.31 -8.49 5.93
CA GLU A 280 -10.15 -9.86 6.45
C GLU A 280 -8.90 -10.48 5.81
N PHE A 281 -8.07 -11.15 6.60
CA PHE A 281 -6.86 -11.81 6.10
C PHE A 281 -7.16 -13.15 5.42
N ILE A 282 -6.31 -13.54 4.47
CA ILE A 282 -6.51 -14.76 3.66
C ILE A 282 -5.33 -15.72 3.80
N CYS A 283 -5.57 -17.03 3.71
CA CYS A 283 -4.51 -18.03 3.73
C CYS A 283 -3.72 -18.07 2.41
N ASN A 284 -2.53 -18.65 2.47
CA ASN A 284 -1.62 -18.81 1.33
C ASN A 284 -2.22 -19.71 0.24
N THR A 285 -3.01 -20.72 0.60
CA THR A 285 -3.74 -21.55 -0.38
C THR A 285 -4.68 -20.69 -1.23
N CYS A 286 -5.50 -19.85 -0.61
CA CYS A 286 -6.38 -18.93 -1.34
C CYS A 286 -5.59 -17.92 -2.18
N ARG A 287 -4.46 -17.43 -1.68
CA ARG A 287 -3.67 -16.39 -2.36
C ARG A 287 -2.86 -16.92 -3.55
N PHE A 288 -2.17 -18.04 -3.39
CA PHE A 288 -1.13 -18.49 -4.32
C PHE A 288 -1.54 -19.71 -5.14
N GLU A 289 -2.39 -20.60 -4.60
CA GLU A 289 -2.74 -21.88 -5.24
C GLU A 289 -4.06 -21.81 -6.02
N ARG A 290 -5.06 -21.09 -5.51
CA ARG A 290 -6.39 -20.93 -6.14
C ARG A 290 -6.41 -19.81 -7.18
N LYS A 291 -5.86 -20.08 -8.37
CA LYS A 291 -5.82 -19.13 -9.51
C LYS A 291 -6.80 -19.45 -10.65
N LYS A 292 -7.67 -20.45 -10.51
CA LYS A 292 -8.67 -20.74 -11.54
C LYS A 292 -9.95 -19.99 -11.22
N THR A 293 -10.60 -19.41 -12.22
CA THR A 293 -11.91 -18.77 -12.04
C THR A 293 -12.95 -19.72 -11.45
N SER A 294 -12.86 -21.03 -11.72
CA SER A 294 -13.73 -22.07 -11.16
C SER A 294 -13.63 -22.22 -9.64
N ASP A 295 -12.55 -21.75 -9.03
CA ASP A 295 -12.33 -21.87 -7.58
C ASP A 295 -13.12 -20.82 -6.79
N TRP A 296 -13.81 -19.89 -7.48
CA TRP A 296 -14.37 -18.68 -6.90
C TRP A 296 -15.81 -18.41 -7.37
N THR A 297 -16.62 -17.90 -6.46
CA THR A 297 -17.91 -17.27 -6.75
C THR A 297 -17.70 -15.77 -6.92
N ILE A 298 -17.89 -15.29 -8.15
CA ILE A 298 -17.71 -13.87 -8.50
C ILE A 298 -18.92 -13.05 -8.00
N GLU A 299 -18.66 -12.02 -7.19
CA GLU A 299 -19.69 -11.08 -6.71
C GLU A 299 -19.85 -9.91 -7.67
N GLY A 300 -18.75 -9.43 -8.26
CA GLY A 300 -18.78 -8.35 -9.24
C GLY A 300 -17.51 -7.52 -9.29
N PRO A 301 -17.45 -6.48 -10.14
CA PRO A 301 -16.29 -5.61 -10.23
C PRO A 301 -15.96 -4.94 -8.89
N MET A 302 -14.68 -4.92 -8.52
CA MET A 302 -14.21 -4.20 -7.33
C MET A 302 -14.45 -2.69 -7.54
N LYS A 303 -14.93 -2.00 -6.51
CA LYS A 303 -14.99 -0.54 -6.49
C LYS A 303 -13.56 0.03 -6.39
N VAL A 304 -13.14 0.77 -7.41
CA VAL A 304 -11.83 1.44 -7.43
C VAL A 304 -12.03 2.96 -7.41
N ALA A 305 -11.22 3.65 -6.61
CA ALA A 305 -11.28 5.11 -6.50
C ALA A 305 -10.97 5.79 -7.85
N ARG A 306 -11.67 6.89 -8.14
CA ARG A 306 -11.55 7.62 -9.42
C ARG A 306 -10.14 8.16 -9.68
N TYR A 307 -9.42 8.55 -8.63
CA TYR A 307 -8.07 9.09 -8.73
C TYR A 307 -6.99 8.00 -8.85
N SER A 308 -7.34 6.73 -8.60
CA SER A 308 -6.37 5.65 -8.69
C SER A 308 -6.00 5.39 -10.15
N VAL A 309 -4.71 5.19 -10.42
CA VAL A 309 -4.25 4.74 -11.75
C VAL A 309 -4.81 3.38 -12.13
N ILE A 310 -5.31 2.59 -11.17
CA ILE A 310 -6.03 1.34 -11.44
C ILE A 310 -7.31 1.60 -12.25
N MET A 311 -7.89 2.79 -12.17
CA MET A 311 -9.02 3.22 -13.01
C MET A 311 -8.60 3.64 -14.42
N ALA A 312 -7.31 3.84 -14.69
CA ALA A 312 -6.84 4.10 -16.03
C ALA A 312 -7.25 2.93 -16.94
N ASN A 313 -7.85 3.24 -18.10
CA ASN A 313 -8.38 2.27 -19.07
C ASN A 313 -9.62 1.47 -18.62
N LYS A 314 -10.27 1.84 -17.50
CA LYS A 314 -11.55 1.27 -17.07
C LYS A 314 -12.69 2.22 -17.44
N TYR A 315 -13.27 1.98 -18.61
CA TYR A 315 -14.48 2.68 -19.03
C TYR A 315 -15.63 2.32 -18.08
N ARG A 316 -16.38 3.33 -17.63
CA ARG A 316 -17.62 3.12 -16.88
C ARG A 316 -18.64 2.38 -17.75
N ALA A 317 -19.62 1.73 -17.13
CA ALA A 317 -20.65 0.96 -17.83
C ALA A 317 -21.48 1.79 -18.83
N ASP A 318 -21.53 3.12 -18.66
CA ASP A 318 -22.24 4.10 -19.48
C ASP A 318 -21.41 4.66 -20.66
N LEU A 319 -20.12 4.33 -20.76
CA LEU A 319 -19.27 4.77 -21.87
C LEU A 319 -19.42 3.83 -23.07
N LYS A 320 -19.97 4.36 -24.17
CA LYS A 320 -19.90 3.70 -25.49
C LYS A 320 -18.43 3.49 -25.85
N LYS A 321 -17.95 2.25 -25.72
CA LYS A 321 -16.60 1.87 -26.12
C LYS A 321 -16.47 2.14 -27.62
N PRO A 322 -15.54 3.00 -28.05
CA PRO A 322 -15.36 3.24 -29.47
C PRO A 322 -14.83 1.95 -30.11
N GLU A 323 -15.47 1.48 -31.18
CA GLU A 323 -15.16 0.18 -31.81
C GLU A 323 -13.69 0.02 -32.18
N PHE A 324 -13.00 1.13 -32.51
CA PHE A 324 -11.59 1.09 -32.89
C PHE A 324 -10.71 0.55 -31.75
N GLY A 325 -10.98 0.91 -30.49
CA GLY A 325 -10.15 0.50 -29.35
C GLY A 325 -10.24 -1.01 -29.08
N LEU A 326 -11.41 -1.62 -29.33
CA LEU A 326 -11.62 -3.06 -29.21
C LEU A 326 -10.96 -3.81 -30.37
N LYS A 327 -11.07 -3.30 -31.61
CA LYS A 327 -10.43 -3.88 -32.79
C LYS A 327 -8.89 -3.84 -32.68
N VAL A 328 -8.33 -2.76 -32.14
CA VAL A 328 -6.88 -2.63 -31.88
C VAL A 328 -6.42 -3.53 -30.75
N ALA A 329 -7.15 -3.58 -29.63
CA ALA A 329 -6.77 -4.46 -28.52
C ALA A 329 -6.83 -5.94 -28.91
N ALA A 330 -7.81 -6.35 -29.72
CA ALA A 330 -7.92 -7.70 -30.25
C ALA A 330 -6.82 -8.02 -31.29
N SER A 331 -6.46 -7.07 -32.16
CA SER A 331 -5.39 -7.27 -33.15
C SER A 331 -3.99 -7.27 -32.54
N GLN A 332 -3.81 -6.60 -31.39
CA GLN A 332 -2.54 -6.50 -30.67
C GLN A 332 -2.43 -7.47 -29.49
N TYR A 333 -3.48 -8.24 -29.18
CA TYR A 333 -3.44 -9.24 -28.12
C TYR A 333 -2.43 -10.34 -28.48
N LYS A 334 -1.34 -10.39 -27.73
CA LYS A 334 -0.41 -11.53 -27.73
C LYS A 334 -0.63 -12.31 -26.46
N GLN A 335 -0.90 -13.60 -26.61
CA GLN A 335 -0.88 -14.54 -25.49
C GLN A 335 0.52 -14.49 -24.86
N ILE A 336 0.59 -14.37 -23.54
CA ILE A 336 1.86 -14.33 -22.83
C ILE A 336 2.42 -15.75 -22.84
N ASP A 337 3.38 -15.99 -23.73
CA ASP A 337 4.14 -17.23 -23.75
C ASP A 337 5.30 -17.14 -22.75
N ASP A 338 5.14 -17.86 -21.63
CA ASP A 338 6.13 -17.95 -20.55
C ASP A 338 7.09 -19.15 -20.74
N SER A 339 7.14 -19.75 -21.94
CA SER A 339 8.08 -20.85 -22.28
C SER A 339 9.52 -20.41 -22.51
N ARG A 340 9.81 -19.11 -22.40
CA ARG A 340 11.15 -18.57 -22.66
C ARG A 340 12.14 -19.15 -21.64
N PRO A 341 13.29 -19.70 -22.09
CA PRO A 341 14.29 -20.22 -21.18
C PRO A 341 14.81 -19.10 -20.27
N PHE A 342 14.89 -19.38 -18.97
CA PHE A 342 15.40 -18.43 -17.98
C PHE A 342 16.91 -18.25 -18.17
N VAL A 343 17.31 -17.16 -18.81
CA VAL A 343 18.72 -16.82 -19.01
C VAL A 343 19.25 -16.17 -17.74
N THR A 344 20.18 -16.83 -17.06
CA THR A 344 20.86 -16.31 -15.85
C THR A 344 22.18 -15.60 -16.17
N ASP A 345 22.67 -15.74 -17.39
CA ASP A 345 23.94 -15.18 -17.81
C ASP A 345 23.86 -13.67 -18.06
N ASN A 346 24.68 -12.89 -17.34
CA ASN A 346 24.66 -11.43 -17.38
C ASN A 346 25.08 -10.87 -18.75
N SER A 347 25.97 -11.54 -19.49
CA SER A 347 26.35 -11.12 -20.86
C SER A 347 25.16 -11.21 -21.80
N THR A 348 24.48 -12.36 -21.80
CA THR A 348 23.33 -12.62 -22.66
C THR A 348 22.16 -11.69 -22.32
N ILE A 349 21.90 -11.43 -21.03
CA ILE A 349 20.88 -10.45 -20.60
C ILE A 349 21.20 -9.05 -21.14
N ARG A 350 22.48 -8.65 -21.09
CA ARG A 350 22.92 -7.33 -21.56
C ARG A 350 22.78 -7.18 -23.07
N GLU A 351 23.07 -8.22 -23.83
CA GLU A 351 22.86 -8.23 -25.29
C GLU A 351 21.39 -8.17 -25.66
N LEU A 352 20.54 -9.00 -25.04
CA LEU A 352 19.09 -8.96 -25.23
C LEU A 352 18.50 -7.59 -24.87
N SER A 353 19.02 -6.94 -23.83
CA SER A 353 18.62 -5.58 -23.46
C SER A 353 18.97 -4.55 -24.55
N LYS A 354 20.20 -4.59 -25.09
CA LYS A 354 20.61 -3.72 -26.21
C LYS A 354 19.74 -3.94 -27.44
N GLU A 355 19.45 -5.19 -27.77
CA GLU A 355 18.66 -5.56 -28.95
C GLU A 355 17.20 -5.12 -28.81
N ASN A 356 16.60 -5.30 -27.63
CA ASN A 356 15.24 -4.85 -27.35
C ASN A 356 15.13 -3.32 -27.35
N ASN A 357 16.12 -2.61 -26.81
CA ASN A 357 16.19 -1.16 -26.87
C ASN A 357 16.33 -0.65 -28.31
N ALA A 358 17.14 -1.31 -29.15
CA ALA A 358 17.25 -0.98 -30.56
C ALA A 358 15.92 -1.19 -31.31
N LYS A 359 15.21 -2.29 -31.04
CA LYS A 359 13.87 -2.56 -31.59
C LYS A 359 12.82 -1.53 -31.14
N ALA A 360 12.89 -1.09 -29.88
CA ALA A 360 11.99 -0.04 -29.37
C ALA A 360 12.28 1.33 -30.02
N ASN A 361 13.56 1.69 -30.17
CA ASN A 361 13.97 2.93 -30.82
C ASN A 361 13.62 2.96 -32.31
N GLN A 362 13.75 1.83 -33.01
CA GLN A 362 13.33 1.72 -34.42
C GLN A 362 11.82 1.88 -34.61
N ARG A 363 11.00 1.39 -33.66
CA ARG A 363 9.53 1.62 -33.69
C ARG A 363 9.17 3.09 -33.49
N SER A 364 9.87 3.78 -32.59
CA SER A 364 9.69 5.23 -32.38
C SER A 364 10.06 6.07 -33.60
N LEU A 365 10.99 5.61 -34.44
CA LEU A 365 11.37 6.30 -35.67
C LEU A 365 10.42 6.01 -36.84
N ALA A 366 9.80 4.82 -36.86
CA ALA A 366 8.82 4.43 -37.86
C ALA A 366 7.44 5.09 -37.67
N GLU A 367 7.14 5.64 -36.49
CA GLU A 367 5.90 6.38 -36.20
C GLU A 367 6.01 7.89 -36.50
N ASN A 368 7.21 8.39 -36.84
CA ASN A 368 7.51 9.79 -37.12
C ASN A 368 7.78 10.10 -38.61
N ASN A 369 7.59 9.12 -39.50
CA ASN A 369 7.51 9.27 -40.95
C ASN A 369 6.13 8.80 -41.42
#